data_AF-A0A8J6K4K0-F1
#
_entry.id   AF-A0A8J6K4K0-F1
#
_cell.length_a   1.000
_cell.length_b   1.000
_cell.length_c   1.000
_cell.angle_alpha   90.00
_cell.angle_beta   90.00
_cell.angle_gamma   90.00
#
_symmetry.space_group_name_H-M   'P 1'
#
loop_
_entity.id
_entity.type
_entity.pdbx_description
1 polymer ?
#
loop_
_entity_poly.entity_id
_entity_poly.type
_entity_poly.pdbx_seq_one_letter_code
_entity_poly.pdbx_strand_id
1 'polypeptide(L)'
;MLSIIDQFVKLWMYEKPNMTFFQFYERFSKLVSDVNLMIKENCNSVLRNPDLMAKLKSNQYNIMISDPVTMCGDLIAVTLDIPFIYSLRFTPASAAERYCGKLPSVPSYTPAFLSELTDRMSFSERISNIISYLVQDYIFYSLWGEWDSYYSDILAFCSLKDMEKIAQSSGEHGMIVFSLGSMVKNVTDERSNVIAAALSQLPQKVIWRYSGKIPSTLGKNTVLYDWIPQNDLLGVTRSYFLGMSYYTYLAGCAQVLSLLSGAPVYLLQSSAAYRRSLPGYEIHKSHLQEAMAVIGSRTLLSQSMRHPKTKAFITHGGTNGIYEAIYHGVPMVGIPLFADQPDNIIHMKTKGMAVMLDINKMQSQDLVDAVNTVINDPSYKDNALRISQIHHDQPVKPLDRAVFWIEFVMRHKGAKHLRPAAHDLTWYQYHLLDVIGFLLVCLFIIIYIIMKIFSFCCRKCRPAKRKQKKH
;
A
#
# COMPACT_ATOMS: atom_id res chain seq x y z
N MET A 1 -16.48 -0.93 16.59
CA MET A 1 -15.92 0.35 16.11
C MET A 1 -15.79 1.38 17.23
N LEU A 2 -16.87 1.88 17.86
CA LEU A 2 -16.77 2.84 18.97
C LEU A 2 -15.80 2.41 20.09
N SER A 3 -15.95 1.17 20.58
CA SER A 3 -15.06 0.56 21.59
C SER A 3 -13.59 0.40 21.18
N ILE A 4 -13.25 0.53 19.89
CA ILE A 4 -11.86 0.57 19.40
C ILE A 4 -11.33 2.00 19.45
N ILE A 5 -12.14 2.98 19.06
CA ILE A 5 -11.79 4.40 19.14
C ILE A 5 -11.50 4.77 20.59
N ASP A 6 -12.34 4.33 21.53
CA ASP A 6 -12.13 4.52 22.97
C ASP A 6 -10.81 3.90 23.45
N GLN A 7 -10.42 2.73 22.93
CA GLN A 7 -9.13 2.10 23.25
C GLN A 7 -7.93 2.83 22.65
N PHE A 8 -8.02 3.35 21.42
CA PHE A 8 -6.99 4.20 20.84
C PHE A 8 -6.82 5.49 21.64
N VAL A 9 -7.93 6.17 21.93
CA VAL A 9 -7.95 7.39 22.75
C VAL A 9 -7.35 7.11 24.12
N LYS A 10 -7.72 6.01 24.78
CA LYS A 10 -7.17 5.62 26.09
C LYS A 10 -5.67 5.36 26.03
N LEU A 11 -5.23 4.56 25.05
CA LEU A 11 -3.82 4.24 24.86
C LEU A 11 -2.99 5.51 24.61
N TRP A 12 -3.48 6.43 23.78
CA TRP A 12 -2.73 7.62 23.39
C TRP A 12 -2.76 8.74 24.44
N MET A 13 -3.93 9.07 24.98
CA MET A 13 -4.06 10.21 25.89
C MET A 13 -3.58 9.89 27.29
N TYR A 14 -3.92 8.72 27.83
CA TYR A 14 -3.72 8.40 29.26
C TYR A 14 -2.59 7.39 29.52
N GLU A 15 -2.37 6.43 28.61
CA GLU A 15 -1.37 5.37 28.83
C GLU A 15 0.02 5.74 28.26
N LYS A 16 0.12 6.22 27.01
CA LYS A 16 1.38 6.60 26.31
C LYS A 16 2.31 7.50 27.13
N PRO A 17 1.86 8.56 27.85
CA PRO A 17 2.76 9.44 28.60
C PRO A 17 3.54 8.73 29.72
N ASN A 18 3.02 7.59 30.20
CA ASN A 18 3.60 6.79 31.29
C ASN A 18 4.28 5.50 30.78
N MET A 19 4.39 5.32 29.46
CA MET A 19 4.99 4.14 28.83
C MET A 19 6.37 4.44 28.23
N THR A 20 7.26 3.45 28.29
CA THR A 20 8.46 3.46 27.45
C THR A 20 8.10 3.23 25.97
N PHE A 21 9.00 3.61 25.07
CA PHE A 21 8.89 3.37 23.63
C PHE A 21 8.46 1.92 23.30
N PHE A 22 9.11 0.92 23.90
CA PHE A 22 8.81 -0.48 23.63
C PHE A 22 7.45 -0.92 24.17
N GLN A 23 7.07 -0.52 25.38
CA GLN A 23 5.75 -0.82 25.96
C GLN A 23 4.61 -0.21 25.13
N PHE A 24 4.79 1.02 24.64
CA PHE A 24 3.84 1.65 23.74
C PHE A 24 3.69 0.85 22.44
N TYR A 25 4.78 0.49 21.76
CA TYR A 25 4.72 -0.27 20.52
C TYR A 25 4.17 -1.70 20.70
N GLU A 26 4.44 -2.37 21.82
CA GLU A 26 3.83 -3.65 22.18
C GLU A 26 2.31 -3.52 22.33
N ARG A 27 1.85 -2.55 23.13
CA ARG A 27 0.42 -2.31 23.38
C ARG A 27 -0.32 -1.85 22.14
N PHE A 28 0.33 -1.01 21.31
CA PHE A 28 -0.16 -0.54 20.02
C PHE A 28 -0.27 -1.68 19.01
N SER A 29 0.76 -2.53 18.88
CA SER A 29 0.76 -3.70 17.99
C SER A 29 -0.44 -4.61 18.27
N LYS A 30 -0.72 -4.90 19.54
CA LYS A 30 -1.91 -5.66 19.94
C LYS A 30 -3.21 -4.98 19.51
N LEU A 31 -3.36 -3.67 19.76
CA LEU A 31 -4.56 -2.93 19.35
C LEU A 31 -4.75 -2.90 17.83
N VAL A 32 -3.68 -2.76 17.05
CA VAL A 32 -3.74 -2.83 15.58
C VAL A 32 -4.07 -4.24 15.09
N SER A 33 -3.61 -5.29 15.78
CA SER A 33 -4.02 -6.67 15.51
C SER A 33 -5.51 -6.89 15.72
N ASP A 34 -6.07 -6.38 16.82
CA ASP A 34 -7.52 -6.47 17.12
C ASP A 34 -8.35 -5.71 16.05
N VAL A 35 -7.85 -4.56 15.59
CA VAL A 35 -8.45 -3.77 14.49
C VAL A 35 -8.40 -4.54 13.17
N ASN A 36 -7.26 -5.13 12.83
CA ASN A 36 -7.07 -5.90 11.62
C ASN A 36 -8.08 -7.07 11.55
N LEU A 37 -8.19 -7.84 12.63
CA LEU A 37 -9.17 -8.92 12.75
C LEU A 37 -10.61 -8.42 12.51
N MET A 38 -11.01 -7.31 13.12
CA MET A 38 -12.34 -6.71 12.89
C MET A 38 -12.55 -6.28 11.43
N ILE A 39 -11.55 -5.69 10.77
CA ILE A 39 -11.64 -5.31 9.35
C ILE A 39 -11.80 -6.57 8.48
N LYS A 40 -11.08 -7.65 8.78
CA LYS A 40 -11.17 -8.95 8.10
C LYS A 40 -12.53 -9.63 8.29
N GLU A 41 -13.14 -9.55 9.47
CA GLU A 41 -14.50 -10.03 9.74
C GLU A 41 -15.57 -9.22 8.98
N ASN A 42 -15.46 -7.90 8.98
CA ASN A 42 -16.33 -7.03 8.18
C ASN A 42 -16.20 -7.35 6.68
N CYS A 43 -14.98 -7.56 6.20
CA CYS A 43 -14.70 -7.91 4.81
C CYS A 43 -15.30 -9.27 4.41
N ASN A 44 -15.15 -10.28 5.28
CA ASN A 44 -15.81 -11.58 5.13
C ASN A 44 -17.33 -11.45 5.07
N SER A 45 -17.91 -10.62 5.93
CA SER A 45 -19.37 -10.41 6.00
C SER A 45 -19.95 -9.79 4.73
N VAL A 46 -19.14 -9.06 3.96
CA VAL A 46 -19.52 -8.58 2.62
C VAL A 46 -19.26 -9.64 1.55
N LEU A 47 -18.02 -10.10 1.42
CA LEU A 47 -17.58 -10.96 0.30
C LEU A 47 -18.22 -12.37 0.32
N ARG A 48 -18.55 -12.90 1.50
CA ARG A 48 -19.20 -14.21 1.64
C ARG A 48 -20.74 -14.14 1.62
N ASN A 49 -21.34 -12.95 1.65
CA ASN A 49 -22.79 -12.79 1.60
C ASN A 49 -23.27 -12.81 0.13
N PRO A 50 -23.96 -13.88 -0.32
CA PRO A 50 -24.33 -14.03 -1.72
C PRO A 50 -25.38 -13.01 -2.16
N ASP A 51 -26.32 -12.65 -1.30
CA ASP A 51 -27.41 -11.73 -1.62
C ASP A 51 -26.89 -10.30 -1.77
N LEU A 52 -25.99 -9.87 -0.87
CA LEU A 52 -25.33 -8.58 -0.97
C LEU A 52 -24.44 -8.51 -2.22
N MET A 53 -23.62 -9.52 -2.49
CA MET A 53 -22.76 -9.53 -3.68
C MET A 53 -23.57 -9.60 -4.99
N ALA A 54 -24.69 -10.34 -5.01
CA ALA A 54 -25.62 -10.35 -6.13
C ALA A 54 -26.29 -8.97 -6.33
N LYS A 55 -26.70 -8.31 -5.24
CA LYS A 55 -27.24 -6.94 -5.27
C LYS A 55 -26.20 -5.93 -5.75
N LEU A 56 -24.96 -5.99 -5.27
CA LEU A 56 -23.88 -5.09 -5.73
C LEU A 56 -23.59 -5.29 -7.21
N LYS A 57 -23.58 -6.54 -7.69
CA LYS A 57 -23.35 -6.89 -9.10
C LYS A 57 -24.52 -6.48 -10.02
N SER A 58 -25.77 -6.59 -9.56
CA SER A 58 -26.95 -6.23 -10.35
C SER A 58 -27.17 -4.71 -10.47
N ASN A 59 -26.65 -3.91 -9.53
CA ASN A 59 -26.68 -2.43 -9.62
C ASN A 59 -25.65 -1.84 -10.59
N GLN A 60 -24.79 -2.65 -11.20
CA GLN A 60 -23.86 -2.26 -12.29
C GLN A 60 -22.98 -1.03 -12.02
N TYR A 61 -22.49 -0.85 -10.79
CA TYR A 61 -21.55 0.22 -10.43
C TYR A 61 -20.34 0.25 -11.37
N ASN A 62 -19.91 1.45 -11.80
CA ASN A 62 -18.84 1.59 -12.80
C ASN A 62 -17.45 1.81 -12.21
N ILE A 63 -17.37 2.21 -10.93
CA ILE A 63 -16.12 2.43 -10.19
C ILE A 63 -16.39 2.30 -8.69
N MET A 64 -15.39 1.84 -7.94
CA MET A 64 -15.38 1.86 -6.48
C MET A 64 -14.42 2.92 -5.94
N ILE A 65 -14.85 3.65 -4.91
CA ILE A 65 -13.96 4.54 -4.14
C ILE A 65 -13.80 3.89 -2.78
N SER A 66 -12.56 3.58 -2.39
CA SER A 66 -12.23 2.91 -1.12
C SER A 66 -11.31 3.80 -0.28
N ASP A 67 -11.39 3.65 1.03
CA ASP A 67 -10.34 4.12 1.93
C ASP A 67 -9.22 3.05 2.03
N PRO A 68 -7.93 3.40 1.93
CA PRO A 68 -6.82 2.46 2.11
C PRO A 68 -6.55 2.08 3.58
N VAL A 69 -7.11 2.80 4.57
CA VAL A 69 -7.01 2.43 6.00
C VAL A 69 -7.84 1.18 6.31
N THR A 70 -8.96 0.98 5.62
CA THR A 70 -9.78 -0.24 5.73
C THR A 70 -9.59 -1.14 4.52
N MET A 71 -8.59 -2.03 4.60
CA MET A 71 -8.32 -3.06 3.58
C MET A 71 -9.56 -3.95 3.38
N CYS A 72 -10.22 -3.82 2.22
CA CYS A 72 -11.30 -4.70 1.73
C CYS A 72 -11.89 -4.16 0.41
N GLY A 73 -12.00 -2.84 0.28
CA GLY A 73 -12.75 -2.23 -0.82
C GLY A 73 -12.14 -2.51 -2.19
N ASP A 74 -10.82 -2.59 -2.27
CA ASP A 74 -10.11 -3.10 -3.43
C ASP A 74 -10.45 -4.57 -3.73
N LEU A 75 -10.46 -5.46 -2.72
CA LEU A 75 -10.86 -6.87 -2.88
C LEU A 75 -12.32 -7.04 -3.33
N ILE A 76 -13.23 -6.19 -2.84
CA ILE A 76 -14.62 -6.13 -3.33
C ILE A 76 -14.65 -5.68 -4.79
N ALA A 77 -13.88 -4.66 -5.16
CA ALA A 77 -13.81 -4.14 -6.53
C ALA A 77 -13.30 -5.19 -7.53
N VAL A 78 -12.24 -5.97 -7.20
CA VAL A 78 -11.82 -7.10 -8.05
C VAL A 78 -12.88 -8.20 -8.11
N THR A 79 -13.56 -8.52 -7.01
CA THR A 79 -14.61 -9.56 -7.00
C THR A 79 -15.84 -9.16 -7.85
N LEU A 80 -16.12 -7.86 -7.96
CA LEU A 80 -17.18 -7.31 -8.81
C LEU A 80 -16.73 -7.03 -10.27
N ASP A 81 -15.44 -7.18 -10.59
CA ASP A 81 -14.80 -6.78 -11.85
C ASP A 81 -15.05 -5.28 -12.20
N ILE A 82 -14.78 -4.39 -11.23
CA ILE A 82 -14.88 -2.93 -11.40
C ILE A 82 -13.55 -2.25 -11.07
N PRO A 83 -13.18 -1.15 -11.76
CA PRO A 83 -12.02 -0.36 -11.37
C PRO A 83 -12.26 0.31 -10.01
N PHE A 84 -11.19 0.61 -9.28
CA PHE A 84 -11.27 1.38 -8.04
C PHE A 84 -10.22 2.48 -7.93
N ILE A 85 -10.46 3.40 -6.98
CA ILE A 85 -9.57 4.49 -6.58
C ILE A 85 -9.52 4.53 -5.04
N TYR A 86 -8.34 4.77 -4.48
CA TYR A 86 -8.22 5.12 -3.06
C TYR A 86 -8.50 6.61 -2.84
N SER A 87 -9.38 6.93 -1.89
CA SER A 87 -9.78 8.30 -1.53
C SER A 87 -8.70 9.04 -0.73
N LEU A 88 -8.01 8.33 0.17
CA LEU A 88 -6.87 8.85 0.92
C LEU A 88 -5.55 8.43 0.28
N ARG A 89 -4.54 9.27 0.50
CA ARG A 89 -3.13 9.00 0.20
C ARG A 89 -2.38 8.82 1.53
N PHE A 90 -2.82 7.82 2.27
CA PHE A 90 -2.29 7.50 3.59
C PHE A 90 -2.42 5.99 3.85
N THR A 91 -1.31 5.34 4.18
CA THR A 91 -1.32 4.10 4.94
C THR A 91 -0.46 4.24 6.20
N PRO A 92 -0.73 3.45 7.25
CA PRO A 92 0.12 3.43 8.43
C PRO A 92 1.62 3.21 8.06
N ALA A 93 2.50 3.96 8.72
CA ALA A 93 3.95 4.02 8.43
C ALA A 93 4.34 4.44 6.99
N SER A 94 3.38 4.98 6.22
CA SER A 94 3.53 5.20 4.78
C SER A 94 3.96 3.92 4.04
N ALA A 95 3.54 2.74 4.51
CA ALA A 95 4.05 1.46 4.03
C ALA A 95 3.71 1.23 2.55
N ALA A 96 2.45 1.40 2.15
CA ALA A 96 2.04 1.29 0.76
C ALA A 96 2.66 2.41 -0.09
N GLU A 97 2.77 3.62 0.43
CA GLU A 97 3.43 4.74 -0.25
C GLU A 97 4.90 4.42 -0.58
N ARG A 98 5.66 3.90 0.39
CA ARG A 98 7.10 3.62 0.29
C ARG A 98 7.39 2.36 -0.52
N TYR A 99 6.77 1.23 -0.16
CA TYR A 99 7.09 -0.06 -0.74
C TYR A 99 6.41 -0.30 -2.08
N CYS A 100 5.13 0.07 -2.19
CA CYS A 100 4.32 -0.19 -3.37
C CYS A 100 4.34 1.03 -4.30
N GLY A 101 4.07 2.24 -3.79
CA GLY A 101 4.13 3.50 -4.52
C GLY A 101 5.54 4.02 -4.83
N LYS A 102 6.60 3.33 -4.35
CA LYS A 102 8.03 3.65 -4.53
C LYS A 102 8.40 5.09 -4.16
N LEU A 103 7.70 5.68 -3.20
CA LEU A 103 7.97 7.05 -2.78
C LEU A 103 9.26 7.12 -1.97
N PRO A 104 10.25 7.95 -2.38
CA PRO A 104 11.49 8.10 -1.65
C PRO A 104 11.19 8.78 -0.31
N SER A 105 11.30 7.99 0.76
CA SER A 105 11.09 8.40 2.14
C SER A 105 12.40 8.18 2.88
N VAL A 106 13.36 9.08 2.68
CA VAL A 106 14.71 8.91 3.23
C VAL A 106 14.66 9.25 4.73
N PRO A 107 14.98 8.32 5.65
CA PRO A 107 14.82 8.53 7.09
C PRO A 107 15.68 9.65 7.69
N SER A 108 16.62 10.22 6.92
CA SER A 108 17.44 11.36 7.34
C SER A 108 16.72 12.71 7.23
N TYR A 109 15.63 12.82 6.46
CA TYR A 109 14.82 14.05 6.34
C TYR A 109 13.31 13.80 6.37
N THR A 110 12.83 12.59 6.07
CA THR A 110 11.39 12.28 6.16
C THR A 110 11.11 11.78 7.58
N PRO A 111 10.30 12.47 8.41
CA PRO A 111 9.92 11.97 9.71
C PRO A 111 9.07 10.70 9.57
N ALA A 112 9.31 9.72 10.43
CA ALA A 112 8.48 8.53 10.55
C ALA A 112 7.09 8.94 11.05
N PHE A 113 6.07 8.18 10.65
CA PHE A 113 4.71 8.43 11.07
C PHE A 113 4.60 8.41 12.61
N LEU A 114 3.93 9.40 13.22
CA LEU A 114 3.74 9.50 14.68
C LEU A 114 5.04 9.72 15.48
N SER A 115 6.11 10.20 14.83
CA SER A 115 7.39 10.51 15.49
C SER A 115 7.42 11.88 16.14
N GLU A 116 6.49 12.78 15.82
CA GLU A 116 6.47 14.17 16.28
C GLU A 116 7.70 14.98 15.82
N LEU A 117 8.43 14.46 14.82
CA LEU A 117 9.61 15.06 14.20
C LEU A 117 9.24 15.86 12.93
N THR A 118 10.17 16.73 12.49
CA THR A 118 10.03 17.53 11.27
C THR A 118 11.06 17.12 10.21
N ASP A 119 11.09 17.81 9.07
CA ASP A 119 12.18 17.72 8.09
C ASP A 119 13.53 18.24 8.62
N ARG A 120 13.52 18.94 9.77
CA ARG A 120 14.68 19.47 10.47
C ARG A 120 14.94 18.62 11.71
N MET A 121 15.89 17.68 11.61
CA MET A 121 16.27 16.76 12.69
C MET A 121 17.76 16.85 13.04
N SER A 122 18.08 16.79 14.33
CA SER A 122 19.42 16.58 14.86
C SER A 122 19.96 15.17 14.55
N PHE A 123 21.18 14.86 15.01
CA PHE A 123 21.76 13.52 14.85
C PHE A 123 21.01 12.46 15.69
N SER A 124 20.69 12.75 16.95
CA SER A 124 19.93 11.85 17.82
C SER A 124 18.50 11.63 17.32
N GLU A 125 17.81 12.68 16.87
CA GLU A 125 16.47 12.56 16.31
C GLU A 125 16.47 11.69 15.05
N ARG A 126 17.47 11.81 14.16
CA ARG A 126 17.61 10.92 12.99
C ARG A 126 17.83 9.45 13.38
N ILE A 127 18.55 9.16 14.47
CA ILE A 127 18.68 7.80 15.00
C ILE A 127 17.32 7.27 15.46
N SER A 128 16.59 8.04 16.29
CA SER A 128 15.24 7.69 16.74
C SER A 128 14.26 7.50 15.58
N ASN A 129 14.41 8.31 14.53
CA ASN A 129 13.59 8.25 13.32
C ASN A 129 13.83 6.94 12.56
N ILE A 130 15.10 6.57 12.32
CA ILE A 130 15.48 5.29 11.70
C ILE A 130 14.95 4.10 12.51
N ILE A 131 15.05 4.14 13.84
CA ILE A 131 14.51 3.08 14.71
C ILE A 131 12.99 2.98 14.58
N SER A 132 12.29 4.13 14.54
CA SER A 132 10.83 4.16 14.36
C SER A 132 10.41 3.56 13.03
N TYR A 133 11.11 3.86 11.92
CA TYR A 133 10.87 3.21 10.63
C TYR A 133 11.02 1.68 10.73
N LEU A 134 12.12 1.18 11.28
CA LEU A 134 12.37 -0.27 11.37
C LEU A 134 11.31 -1.01 12.20
N VAL A 135 10.88 -0.42 13.33
CA VAL A 135 9.85 -1.00 14.21
C VAL A 135 8.48 -0.98 13.53
N GLN A 136 8.14 0.13 12.88
CA GLN A 136 6.88 0.24 12.14
C GLN A 136 6.82 -0.72 10.94
N ASP A 137 7.89 -0.78 10.15
CA ASP A 137 7.98 -1.69 9.00
C ASP A 137 7.80 -3.16 9.42
N TYR A 138 8.38 -3.56 10.57
CA TYR A 138 8.17 -4.89 11.15
C TYR A 138 6.69 -5.14 11.54
N ILE A 139 6.06 -4.21 12.27
CA ILE A 139 4.66 -4.34 12.72
C ILE A 139 3.71 -4.43 11.52
N PHE A 140 3.82 -3.51 10.56
CA PHE A 140 2.92 -3.49 9.40
C PHE A 140 3.17 -4.65 8.45
N TYR A 141 4.41 -5.09 8.28
CA TYR A 141 4.70 -6.32 7.54
C TYR A 141 4.05 -7.56 8.17
N SER A 142 4.11 -7.71 9.50
CA SER A 142 3.45 -8.83 10.19
C SER A 142 1.94 -8.84 9.97
N LEU A 143 1.31 -7.67 9.90
CA LEU A 143 -0.12 -7.52 9.68
C LEU A 143 -0.52 -7.80 8.22
N TRP A 144 0.34 -7.44 7.25
CA TRP A 144 0.09 -7.64 5.82
C TRP A 144 0.16 -9.11 5.40
N GLY A 145 1.04 -9.91 6.00
CA GLY A 145 1.14 -11.35 5.68
C GLY A 145 -0.15 -12.14 5.91
N GLU A 146 -0.97 -11.74 6.89
CA GLU A 146 -2.30 -12.32 7.12
C GLU A 146 -3.35 -11.91 6.07
N TRP A 147 -3.15 -10.77 5.41
CA TRP A 147 -3.98 -10.29 4.31
C TRP A 147 -3.62 -11.00 3.00
N ASP A 148 -2.34 -11.25 2.71
CA ASP A 148 -1.92 -11.99 1.50
C ASP A 148 -2.57 -13.39 1.43
N SER A 149 -2.61 -14.11 2.57
CA SER A 149 -3.32 -15.39 2.66
C SER A 149 -4.82 -15.20 2.43
N TYR A 150 -5.43 -14.20 3.06
CA TYR A 150 -6.87 -13.96 2.96
C TYR A 150 -7.32 -13.55 1.55
N TYR A 151 -6.53 -12.72 0.86
CA TYR A 151 -6.77 -12.35 -0.54
C TYR A 151 -6.67 -13.57 -1.44
N SER A 152 -5.67 -14.43 -1.20
CA SER A 152 -5.53 -15.71 -1.90
C SER A 152 -6.77 -16.59 -1.67
N ASP A 153 -7.20 -16.76 -0.42
CA ASP A 153 -8.38 -17.56 -0.06
C ASP A 153 -9.67 -17.06 -0.73
N ILE A 154 -9.93 -15.75 -0.72
CA ILE A 154 -11.14 -15.16 -1.34
C ILE A 154 -11.11 -15.29 -2.86
N LEU A 155 -9.99 -14.93 -3.50
CA LEU A 155 -9.87 -14.98 -4.96
C LEU A 155 -9.89 -16.44 -5.47
N ALA A 156 -9.24 -17.35 -4.75
CA ALA A 156 -9.34 -18.78 -4.97
C ALA A 156 -10.78 -19.25 -4.77
N PHE A 157 -11.48 -18.90 -3.68
CA PHE A 157 -12.88 -19.27 -3.43
C PHE A 157 -13.85 -18.80 -4.52
N CYS A 158 -13.68 -17.57 -5.03
CA CYS A 158 -14.47 -17.06 -6.15
C CYS A 158 -14.21 -17.86 -7.44
N SER A 159 -12.93 -18.15 -7.75
CA SER A 159 -12.57 -19.01 -8.88
C SER A 159 -13.09 -20.44 -8.70
N LEU A 160 -12.96 -21.00 -7.50
CA LEU A 160 -13.33 -22.37 -7.15
C LEU A 160 -14.84 -22.57 -7.27
N LYS A 161 -15.70 -21.62 -6.89
CA LYS A 161 -17.15 -21.74 -7.08
C LYS A 161 -17.56 -21.94 -8.54
N ASP A 162 -16.92 -21.26 -9.48
CA ASP A 162 -17.23 -21.44 -10.90
C ASP A 162 -16.60 -22.74 -11.46
N MET A 163 -15.42 -23.12 -10.98
CA MET A 163 -14.80 -24.41 -11.31
C MET A 163 -15.54 -25.61 -10.69
N GLU A 164 -16.16 -25.44 -9.53
CA GLU A 164 -16.98 -26.44 -8.83
C GLU A 164 -18.31 -26.65 -9.57
N LYS A 165 -18.95 -25.59 -10.07
CA LYS A 165 -20.10 -25.74 -10.99
C LYS A 165 -19.71 -26.51 -12.24
N ILE A 166 -18.52 -26.26 -12.81
CA ILE A 166 -18.01 -27.01 -13.96
C ILE A 166 -17.79 -28.48 -13.58
N ALA A 167 -17.18 -28.77 -12.43
CA ALA A 167 -16.96 -30.12 -11.93
C ALA A 167 -18.29 -30.87 -11.66
N GLN A 168 -19.25 -30.23 -11.00
CA GLN A 168 -20.60 -30.77 -10.78
C GLN A 168 -21.33 -31.02 -12.12
N SER A 169 -21.13 -30.16 -13.12
CA SER A 169 -21.67 -30.37 -14.49
C SER A 169 -20.97 -31.47 -15.30
N SER A 170 -19.89 -32.06 -14.79
CA SER A 170 -19.12 -33.09 -15.51
C SER A 170 -19.64 -34.52 -15.31
N GLY A 171 -20.56 -34.73 -14.35
CA GLY A 171 -21.13 -36.04 -14.05
C GLY A 171 -20.06 -37.08 -13.69
N GLU A 172 -20.26 -38.32 -14.13
CA GLU A 172 -19.34 -39.43 -13.85
C GLU A 172 -18.00 -39.36 -14.60
N HIS A 173 -17.89 -38.53 -15.65
CA HIS A 173 -16.66 -38.43 -16.43
C HIS A 173 -15.56 -37.65 -15.70
N GLY A 174 -15.94 -36.72 -14.82
CA GLY A 174 -15.00 -35.87 -14.09
C GLY A 174 -14.35 -34.77 -14.93
N MET A 175 -13.28 -34.20 -14.37
CA MET A 175 -12.69 -32.95 -14.83
C MET A 175 -11.18 -33.04 -15.07
N ILE A 176 -10.70 -32.38 -16.12
CA ILE A 176 -9.29 -32.27 -16.47
C ILE A 176 -8.85 -30.82 -16.26
N VAL A 177 -7.77 -30.59 -15.51
CA VAL A 177 -7.13 -29.27 -15.37
C VAL A 177 -5.86 -29.26 -16.22
N PHE A 178 -5.84 -28.46 -17.28
CA PHE A 178 -4.69 -28.34 -18.18
C PHE A 178 -3.99 -26.98 -18.00
N SER A 179 -2.68 -27.01 -17.72
CA SER A 179 -1.85 -25.79 -17.67
C SER A 179 -0.37 -26.11 -17.93
N LEU A 180 0.31 -25.18 -18.59
CA LEU A 180 1.75 -25.22 -18.87
C LEU A 180 2.60 -24.39 -17.88
N GLY A 181 2.12 -24.23 -16.64
CA GLY A 181 2.78 -23.44 -15.59
C GLY A 181 2.67 -21.92 -15.77
N SER A 182 3.47 -21.15 -15.01
CA SER A 182 3.46 -19.67 -15.04
C SER A 182 4.25 -19.06 -16.19
N MET A 183 5.29 -19.75 -16.68
CA MET A 183 6.21 -19.26 -17.71
C MET A 183 5.59 -19.27 -19.12
N VAL A 184 4.62 -20.15 -19.37
CA VAL A 184 3.98 -20.34 -20.68
C VAL A 184 2.52 -19.88 -20.59
N LYS A 185 2.27 -18.60 -20.91
CA LYS A 185 0.93 -17.99 -20.87
C LYS A 185 0.07 -18.34 -22.09
N ASN A 186 0.69 -18.64 -23.22
CA ASN A 186 0.05 -19.05 -24.46
C ASN A 186 0.99 -19.94 -25.30
N VAL A 187 0.47 -20.45 -26.42
CA VAL A 187 1.21 -21.13 -27.49
C VAL A 187 0.70 -20.60 -28.84
N THR A 188 1.41 -20.89 -29.93
CA THR A 188 1.03 -20.46 -31.29
C THR A 188 -0.38 -20.92 -31.66
N ASP A 189 -1.07 -20.13 -32.51
CA ASP A 189 -2.43 -20.41 -32.99
C ASP A 189 -2.58 -21.84 -33.53
N GLU A 190 -1.60 -22.35 -34.26
CA GLU A 190 -1.59 -23.73 -34.76
C GLU A 190 -1.62 -24.75 -33.60
N ARG A 191 -0.71 -24.60 -32.63
CA ARG A 191 -0.60 -25.53 -31.49
C ARG A 191 -1.79 -25.41 -30.54
N SER A 192 -2.34 -24.21 -30.34
CA SER A 192 -3.55 -24.05 -29.51
C SER A 192 -4.78 -24.67 -30.17
N ASN A 193 -4.90 -24.61 -31.50
CA ASN A 193 -5.96 -25.32 -32.23
C ASN A 193 -5.79 -26.85 -32.19
N VAL A 194 -4.58 -27.39 -32.31
CA VAL A 194 -4.34 -28.84 -32.16
C VAL A 194 -4.71 -29.31 -30.75
N ILE A 195 -4.29 -28.58 -29.71
CA ILE A 195 -4.62 -28.89 -28.32
C ILE A 195 -6.14 -28.80 -28.08
N ALA A 196 -6.79 -27.72 -28.54
CA ALA A 196 -8.23 -27.54 -28.40
C ALA A 196 -9.03 -28.66 -29.09
N ALA A 197 -8.61 -29.07 -30.29
CA ALA A 197 -9.24 -30.16 -31.03
C ALA A 197 -9.07 -31.50 -30.31
N ALA A 198 -7.91 -31.78 -29.71
CA ALA A 198 -7.69 -32.97 -28.89
C ALA A 198 -8.57 -32.96 -27.63
N LEU A 199 -8.59 -31.85 -26.90
CA LEU A 199 -9.43 -31.69 -25.69
C LEU A 199 -10.93 -31.78 -26.01
N SER A 200 -11.37 -31.32 -27.18
CA SER A 200 -12.79 -31.40 -27.60
C SER A 200 -13.33 -32.82 -27.80
N GLN A 201 -12.44 -33.81 -27.98
CA GLN A 201 -12.81 -35.22 -28.16
C GLN A 201 -13.02 -35.95 -26.82
N LEU A 202 -12.68 -35.31 -25.70
CA LEU A 202 -12.76 -35.92 -24.37
C LEU A 202 -14.15 -35.74 -23.74
N PRO A 203 -14.74 -36.78 -23.13
CA PRO A 203 -16.03 -36.67 -22.44
C PRO A 203 -15.95 -35.83 -21.15
N GLN A 204 -14.76 -35.66 -20.58
CA GLN A 204 -14.52 -34.80 -19.41
C GLN A 204 -14.76 -33.33 -19.70
N LYS A 205 -15.15 -32.58 -18.65
CA LYS A 205 -15.01 -31.13 -18.66
C LYS A 205 -13.54 -30.75 -18.51
N VAL A 206 -13.08 -29.78 -19.30
CA VAL A 206 -11.68 -29.34 -19.28
C VAL A 206 -11.61 -27.89 -18.83
N ILE A 207 -10.83 -27.63 -17.80
CA ILE A 207 -10.43 -26.28 -17.39
C ILE A 207 -9.02 -26.06 -17.90
N TRP A 208 -8.84 -25.11 -18.83
CA TRP A 208 -7.53 -24.83 -19.43
C TRP A 208 -7.06 -23.41 -19.10
N ARG A 209 -5.88 -23.30 -18.48
CA ARG A 209 -5.20 -22.02 -18.32
C ARG A 209 -4.58 -21.56 -19.64
N TYR A 210 -5.12 -20.53 -20.27
CA TYR A 210 -4.67 -20.02 -21.56
C TYR A 210 -5.04 -18.55 -21.79
N SER A 211 -4.02 -17.72 -22.02
CA SER A 211 -4.16 -16.26 -22.29
C SER A 211 -3.85 -15.87 -23.74
N GLY A 212 -3.92 -16.82 -24.67
CA GLY A 212 -3.72 -16.56 -26.09
C GLY A 212 -5.00 -16.21 -26.84
N LYS A 213 -4.94 -16.25 -28.17
CA LYS A 213 -6.12 -16.11 -29.03
C LYS A 213 -6.97 -17.38 -28.94
N ILE A 214 -8.26 -17.22 -28.65
CA ILE A 214 -9.20 -18.34 -28.47
C ILE A 214 -9.12 -19.28 -29.69
N PRO A 215 -8.84 -20.59 -29.50
CA PRO A 215 -8.77 -21.55 -30.60
C PRO A 215 -10.11 -21.68 -31.32
N SER A 216 -10.08 -21.71 -32.65
CA SER A 216 -11.27 -21.96 -33.49
C SER A 216 -11.86 -23.37 -33.29
N THR A 217 -11.06 -24.32 -32.82
CA THR A 217 -11.46 -25.72 -32.54
C THR A 217 -11.84 -25.97 -31.08
N LEU A 218 -12.14 -24.93 -30.29
CA LEU A 218 -12.49 -25.07 -28.88
C LEU A 218 -13.82 -25.82 -28.67
N GLY A 219 -13.76 -27.00 -28.06
CA GLY A 219 -14.93 -27.82 -27.73
C GLY A 219 -15.80 -27.24 -26.61
N LYS A 220 -17.12 -27.51 -26.65
CA LYS A 220 -18.10 -27.10 -25.62
C LYS A 220 -17.86 -27.72 -24.23
N ASN A 221 -16.96 -28.68 -24.12
CA ASN A 221 -16.50 -29.28 -22.88
C ASN A 221 -15.36 -28.48 -22.21
N THR A 222 -14.70 -27.58 -22.95
CA THR A 222 -13.50 -26.87 -22.51
C THR A 222 -13.80 -25.40 -22.17
N VAL A 223 -13.39 -24.96 -20.97
CA VAL A 223 -13.48 -23.57 -20.52
C VAL A 223 -12.07 -23.00 -20.34
N LEU A 224 -11.82 -21.83 -20.94
CA LEU A 224 -10.54 -21.14 -20.84
C LEU A 224 -10.53 -20.16 -19.66
N TYR A 225 -9.44 -20.15 -18.90
CA TYR A 225 -9.17 -19.19 -17.83
C TYR A 225 -7.80 -18.55 -18.03
N ASP A 226 -7.66 -17.25 -17.80
CA ASP A 226 -6.33 -16.59 -17.84
C ASP A 226 -5.42 -17.06 -16.68
N TRP A 227 -6.03 -17.39 -15.54
CA TRP A 227 -5.36 -17.86 -14.34
C TRP A 227 -6.19 -18.93 -13.63
N ILE A 228 -5.50 -19.88 -13.01
CA ILE A 228 -6.10 -20.99 -12.25
C ILE A 228 -5.38 -21.08 -10.90
N PRO A 229 -6.08 -21.20 -9.77
CA PRO A 229 -5.51 -21.46 -8.44
C PRO A 229 -5.00 -22.91 -8.35
N GLN A 230 -3.91 -23.22 -9.06
CA GLN A 230 -3.35 -24.58 -9.15
C GLN A 230 -2.97 -25.13 -7.77
N ASN A 231 -2.41 -24.26 -6.93
CA ASN A 231 -2.02 -24.59 -5.58
C ASN A 231 -3.22 -25.03 -4.74
N ASP A 232 -4.34 -24.33 -4.83
CA ASP A 232 -5.54 -24.60 -4.03
C ASP A 232 -6.33 -25.80 -4.59
N LEU A 233 -6.30 -26.00 -5.91
CA LEU A 233 -6.77 -27.22 -6.59
C LEU A 233 -5.94 -28.48 -6.25
N LEU A 234 -4.68 -28.32 -5.83
CA LEU A 234 -3.75 -29.41 -5.53
C LEU A 234 -3.38 -29.50 -4.03
N GLY A 235 -3.98 -28.68 -3.16
CA GLY A 235 -3.76 -28.70 -1.71
C GLY A 235 -2.41 -28.16 -1.21
N VAL A 236 -1.74 -27.28 -1.97
CA VAL A 236 -0.39 -26.76 -1.67
C VAL A 236 -0.41 -25.27 -1.31
N THR A 237 -0.52 -24.93 -0.04
CA THR A 237 -0.52 -23.54 0.44
C THR A 237 0.75 -22.78 0.01
N ARG A 238 0.62 -21.55 -0.51
CA ARG A 238 1.76 -20.69 -0.89
C ARG A 238 1.83 -19.45 0.00
N SER A 239 2.87 -19.35 0.81
CA SER A 239 3.23 -18.11 1.51
C SER A 239 3.99 -17.19 0.55
N TYR A 240 3.44 -16.01 0.25
CA TYR A 240 3.98 -15.15 -0.82
C TYR A 240 5.15 -14.23 -0.40
N PHE A 241 5.41 -14.01 0.89
CA PHE A 241 6.32 -12.92 1.33
C PHE A 241 7.41 -13.24 2.37
N LEU A 242 7.50 -14.47 2.92
CA LEU A 242 8.32 -14.85 4.10
C LEU A 242 9.85 -14.52 4.11
N GLY A 243 10.42 -13.89 3.09
CA GLY A 243 11.87 -13.74 2.91
C GLY A 243 12.56 -12.46 3.42
N MET A 244 11.84 -11.44 3.91
CA MET A 244 12.46 -10.11 4.14
C MET A 244 13.35 -9.96 5.39
N SER A 245 13.43 -10.95 6.28
CA SER A 245 14.08 -10.78 7.60
C SER A 245 15.60 -10.57 7.60
N TYR A 246 16.32 -10.84 6.50
CA TYR A 246 17.79 -10.92 6.54
C TYR A 246 18.54 -9.67 6.02
N TYR A 247 17.93 -8.88 5.13
CA TYR A 247 18.66 -7.82 4.40
C TYR A 247 18.56 -6.41 4.99
N THR A 248 17.51 -6.10 5.75
CA THR A 248 17.37 -4.81 6.46
C THR A 248 18.46 -4.59 7.51
N TYR A 249 19.09 -5.66 8.02
CA TYR A 249 20.21 -5.58 8.97
C TYR A 249 21.55 -5.18 8.33
N LEU A 250 21.69 -5.24 6.99
CA LEU A 250 22.93 -4.98 6.26
C LEU A 250 22.84 -3.85 5.22
N ALA A 251 21.63 -3.52 4.74
CA ALA A 251 21.42 -2.48 3.74
C ALA A 251 21.81 -1.06 4.21
N GLY A 252 21.86 -0.82 5.52
CA GLY A 252 22.21 0.48 6.13
C GLY A 252 23.61 1.00 5.79
N CYS A 253 24.52 0.16 5.27
CA CYS A 253 25.87 0.56 4.87
C CYS A 253 26.05 0.81 3.36
N ALA A 254 25.06 0.51 2.51
CA ALA A 254 25.21 0.56 1.05
C ALA A 254 24.65 1.83 0.39
N GLN A 255 24.05 2.74 1.17
CA GLN A 255 23.19 3.82 0.66
C GLN A 255 23.93 5.11 0.28
N VAL A 256 25.07 4.98 -0.41
CA VAL A 256 25.96 6.10 -0.81
C VAL A 256 26.06 6.26 -2.34
N LEU A 257 25.52 5.34 -3.14
CA LEU A 257 25.84 5.22 -4.57
C LEU A 257 24.66 5.25 -5.57
N SER A 258 23.48 5.76 -5.17
CA SER A 258 22.30 5.85 -6.06
C SER A 258 21.62 7.23 -6.10
N LEU A 259 22.39 8.30 -5.96
CA LEU A 259 22.02 9.61 -6.53
C LEU A 259 22.33 9.56 -8.02
N LEU A 260 21.30 9.42 -8.88
CA LEU A 260 21.23 9.83 -10.31
C LEU A 260 20.08 9.10 -11.04
N SER A 261 18.82 9.48 -10.80
CA SER A 261 17.69 9.33 -11.75
C SER A 261 16.40 9.87 -11.11
N GLY A 262 16.07 11.13 -11.39
CA GLY A 262 14.80 11.72 -10.94
C GLY A 262 13.65 11.39 -11.89
N ALA A 263 12.61 10.73 -11.38
CA ALA A 263 11.26 10.71 -11.97
C ALA A 263 10.21 10.25 -10.90
N PRO A 264 9.04 10.90 -10.77
CA PRO A 264 7.99 10.52 -9.80
C PRO A 264 6.80 9.74 -10.43
N VAL A 265 5.74 9.46 -9.63
CA VAL A 265 4.37 8.95 -9.97
C VAL A 265 4.14 7.41 -9.85
N TYR A 266 2.94 6.86 -9.57
CA TYR A 266 2.03 6.92 -8.37
C TYR A 266 0.91 5.81 -8.46
N LEU A 267 0.66 5.08 -7.34
CA LEU A 267 -0.59 4.40 -6.92
C LEU A 267 -1.13 3.10 -7.61
N LEU A 268 -2.07 2.41 -6.92
CA LEU A 268 -2.18 0.93 -6.85
C LEU A 268 -3.50 0.30 -7.37
N GLN A 269 -3.76 -0.98 -7.06
CA GLN A 269 -4.04 -2.01 -8.07
C GLN A 269 -5.19 -2.98 -7.76
N SER A 270 -6.04 -3.25 -8.76
CA SER A 270 -6.51 -4.59 -9.18
C SER A 270 -7.24 -4.46 -10.54
N SER A 271 -7.61 -5.49 -11.31
CA SER A 271 -7.20 -6.90 -11.37
C SER A 271 -6.82 -7.28 -12.82
N ALA A 272 -7.33 -8.40 -13.36
CA ALA A 272 -7.18 -8.84 -14.74
C ALA A 272 -8.41 -9.63 -15.30
N ALA A 273 -9.44 -8.92 -15.81
CA ALA A 273 -10.45 -9.51 -16.71
C ALA A 273 -11.07 -8.52 -17.75
N TYR A 274 -10.59 -7.28 -17.83
CA TYR A 274 -11.31 -6.21 -18.55
C TYR A 274 -11.32 -6.33 -20.09
N ARG A 275 -12.39 -6.91 -20.65
CA ARG A 275 -12.73 -6.81 -22.09
C ARG A 275 -14.21 -6.57 -22.37
N ARG A 276 -14.78 -5.49 -21.81
CA ARG A 276 -15.97 -4.81 -22.35
C ARG A 276 -15.65 -3.37 -22.75
N SER A 277 -16.23 -2.90 -23.85
CA SER A 277 -16.26 -1.49 -24.25
C SER A 277 -17.38 -0.78 -23.50
N LEU A 278 -17.05 0.24 -22.72
CA LEU A 278 -18.03 1.17 -22.16
C LEU A 278 -18.17 2.34 -23.16
N PRO A 279 -19.39 2.69 -23.59
CA PRO A 279 -19.64 3.92 -24.35
C PRO A 279 -19.42 5.16 -23.46
N GLY A 280 -19.27 6.33 -24.08
CA GLY A 280 -18.88 7.58 -23.41
C GLY A 280 -19.79 7.95 -22.25
N TYR A 281 -19.21 8.01 -21.04
CA TYR A 281 -19.87 8.42 -19.81
C TYR A 281 -19.14 9.63 -19.25
N GLU A 282 -19.89 10.67 -18.89
CA GLU A 282 -19.39 11.96 -18.41
C GLU A 282 -20.01 12.22 -17.03
N ILE A 283 -19.18 12.47 -16.01
CA ILE A 283 -19.67 12.54 -14.62
C ILE A 283 -20.12 13.96 -14.31
N HIS A 284 -21.43 14.16 -14.26
CA HIS A 284 -21.99 15.45 -13.87
C HIS A 284 -21.55 15.85 -12.45
N LYS A 285 -21.05 17.08 -12.30
CA LYS A 285 -20.39 17.55 -11.06
C LYS A 285 -21.28 17.49 -9.82
N SER A 286 -22.61 17.57 -9.99
CA SER A 286 -23.59 17.42 -8.90
C SER A 286 -23.53 16.05 -8.24
N HIS A 287 -23.49 14.95 -9.02
CA HIS A 287 -23.42 13.59 -8.47
C HIS A 287 -22.13 13.36 -7.68
N LEU A 288 -21.02 13.95 -8.14
CA LEU A 288 -19.76 13.92 -7.40
C LEU A 288 -19.79 14.80 -6.14
N GLN A 289 -20.45 15.96 -6.18
CA GLN A 289 -20.67 16.78 -4.99
C GLN A 289 -21.54 16.07 -3.94
N GLU A 290 -22.59 15.36 -4.35
CA GLU A 290 -23.43 14.56 -3.46
C GLU A 290 -22.66 13.38 -2.87
N ALA A 291 -21.95 12.59 -3.70
CA ALA A 291 -21.12 11.49 -3.21
C ALA A 291 -20.00 11.99 -2.26
N MET A 292 -19.34 13.11 -2.59
CA MET A 292 -18.35 13.73 -1.72
C MET A 292 -18.95 14.40 -0.46
N ALA A 293 -20.22 14.79 -0.47
CA ALA A 293 -20.92 15.29 0.72
C ALA A 293 -21.39 14.17 1.65
N VAL A 294 -21.64 12.97 1.11
CA VAL A 294 -21.86 11.74 1.91
C VAL A 294 -20.54 11.27 2.54
N ILE A 295 -19.42 11.38 1.83
CA ILE A 295 -18.08 11.02 2.36
C ILE A 295 -17.55 12.08 3.34
N GLY A 296 -17.78 13.36 3.06
CA GLY A 296 -17.35 14.48 3.89
C GLY A 296 -18.53 15.27 4.43
N SER A 297 -18.86 15.04 5.71
CA SER A 297 -19.88 15.77 6.49
C SER A 297 -19.66 17.28 6.50
N ARG A 298 -20.09 17.96 5.45
CA ARG A 298 -20.17 19.42 5.41
C ARG A 298 -21.36 19.88 6.25
N THR A 299 -21.16 20.93 7.04
CA THR A 299 -21.99 22.15 6.91
C THR A 299 -21.50 23.30 7.79
N LEU A 300 -21.17 23.07 9.07
CA LEU A 300 -21.00 24.16 10.03
C LEU A 300 -19.57 24.73 10.16
N LEU A 301 -18.53 23.89 10.26
CA LEU A 301 -17.16 24.36 10.56
C LEU A 301 -16.63 25.34 9.51
N SER A 302 -16.71 24.98 8.22
CA SER A 302 -16.30 25.86 7.12
C SER A 302 -17.16 27.13 7.01
N GLN A 303 -18.40 27.15 7.49
CA GLN A 303 -19.20 28.39 7.52
C GLN A 303 -18.67 29.33 8.61
N SER A 304 -18.42 28.79 9.81
CA SER A 304 -17.80 29.54 10.92
C SER A 304 -16.42 30.07 10.55
N MET A 305 -15.55 29.27 9.91
CA MET A 305 -14.21 29.73 9.53
C MET A 305 -14.18 30.70 8.34
N ARG A 306 -15.21 30.69 7.48
CA ARG A 306 -15.38 31.71 6.43
C ARG A 306 -15.78 33.08 6.99
N HIS A 307 -16.32 33.15 8.21
CA HIS A 307 -16.88 34.38 8.76
C HIS A 307 -15.77 35.40 9.12
N PRO A 308 -15.86 36.68 8.69
CA PRO A 308 -14.76 37.64 8.83
C PRO A 308 -14.43 38.04 10.28
N LYS A 309 -15.30 37.72 11.25
CA LYS A 309 -14.99 37.90 12.68
C LYS A 309 -14.22 36.73 13.31
N THR A 310 -14.00 35.62 12.59
CA THR A 310 -13.26 34.46 13.11
C THR A 310 -11.77 34.79 13.13
N LYS A 311 -11.21 34.89 14.34
CA LYS A 311 -9.81 35.31 14.56
C LYS A 311 -8.83 34.15 14.75
N ALA A 312 -9.25 33.10 15.43
CA ALA A 312 -8.47 31.91 15.69
C ALA A 312 -9.34 30.64 15.66
N PHE A 313 -8.73 29.49 15.43
CA PHE A 313 -9.38 28.18 15.48
C PHE A 313 -8.70 27.29 16.54
N ILE A 314 -9.42 26.86 17.57
CA ILE A 314 -8.93 25.87 18.53
C ILE A 314 -9.25 24.48 17.99
N THR A 315 -8.25 23.61 17.86
CA THR A 315 -8.43 22.31 17.18
C THR A 315 -7.54 21.22 17.74
N HIS A 316 -8.06 19.99 17.75
CA HIS A 316 -7.28 18.79 17.99
C HIS A 316 -6.23 18.48 16.90
N GLY A 317 -6.20 19.18 15.77
CA GLY A 317 -5.20 18.93 14.71
C GLY A 317 -5.56 17.85 13.69
N GLY A 318 -6.82 17.40 13.65
CA GLY A 318 -7.30 16.54 12.58
C GLY A 318 -7.20 17.21 11.21
N THR A 319 -6.68 16.47 10.23
CA THR A 319 -6.32 16.95 8.88
C THR A 319 -7.39 17.81 8.20
N ASN A 320 -8.68 17.41 8.26
CA ASN A 320 -9.77 18.17 7.63
C ASN A 320 -9.93 19.59 8.20
N GLY A 321 -9.90 19.73 9.53
CA GLY A 321 -10.03 21.03 10.19
C GLY A 321 -8.84 21.95 9.89
N ILE A 322 -7.64 21.39 9.78
CA ILE A 322 -6.44 22.13 9.37
C ILE A 322 -6.58 22.64 7.92
N TYR A 323 -7.03 21.80 6.99
CA TYR A 323 -7.25 22.24 5.61
C TYR A 323 -8.33 23.32 5.49
N GLU A 324 -9.43 23.23 6.24
CA GLU A 324 -10.42 24.31 6.28
C GLU A 324 -9.82 25.61 6.85
N ALA A 325 -8.97 25.53 7.89
CA ALA A 325 -8.33 26.70 8.49
C ALA A 325 -7.30 27.35 7.56
N ILE A 326 -6.50 26.54 6.85
CA ILE A 326 -5.63 26.99 5.76
C ILE A 326 -6.47 27.66 4.65
N TYR A 327 -7.55 27.02 4.21
CA TYR A 327 -8.39 27.53 3.13
C TYR A 327 -8.99 28.91 3.44
N HIS A 328 -9.35 29.18 4.70
CA HIS A 328 -9.87 30.49 5.14
C HIS A 328 -8.79 31.43 5.73
N GLY A 329 -7.53 31.00 5.77
CA GLY A 329 -6.41 31.77 6.33
C GLY A 329 -6.60 32.10 7.81
N VAL A 330 -7.15 31.17 8.59
CA VAL A 330 -7.39 31.30 10.03
C VAL A 330 -6.23 30.63 10.79
N PRO A 331 -5.48 31.35 11.64
CA PRO A 331 -4.45 30.75 12.47
C PRO A 331 -5.07 30.00 13.65
N MET A 332 -4.31 29.12 14.31
CA MET A 332 -4.90 28.10 15.18
C MET A 332 -4.17 27.85 16.51
N VAL A 333 -4.89 27.35 17.51
CA VAL A 333 -4.32 26.74 18.70
C VAL A 333 -4.55 25.24 18.60
N GLY A 334 -3.47 24.50 18.43
CA GLY A 334 -3.48 23.05 18.31
C GLY A 334 -3.38 22.37 19.67
N ILE A 335 -4.28 21.44 19.96
CA ILE A 335 -4.32 20.64 21.19
C ILE A 335 -4.42 19.15 20.81
N PRO A 336 -3.34 18.51 20.33
CA PRO A 336 -3.38 17.15 19.80
C PRO A 336 -3.83 16.10 20.82
N LEU A 337 -4.58 15.10 20.36
CA LEU A 337 -5.11 14.02 21.20
C LEU A 337 -4.51 12.66 20.85
N PHE A 338 -4.52 12.27 19.56
CA PHE A 338 -4.05 10.95 19.10
C PHE A 338 -3.74 10.91 17.59
N ALA A 339 -3.12 9.81 17.12
CA ALA A 339 -2.78 9.58 15.71
C ALA A 339 -1.98 10.74 15.08
N ASP A 340 -2.24 11.10 13.82
CA ASP A 340 -1.50 12.08 13.00
C ASP A 340 -1.56 13.53 13.54
N GLN A 341 -2.40 13.80 14.53
CA GLN A 341 -2.68 15.12 15.06
C GLN A 341 -1.45 15.90 15.57
N PRO A 342 -0.49 15.32 16.32
CA PRO A 342 0.70 16.04 16.76
C PRO A 342 1.59 16.43 15.59
N ASP A 343 1.86 15.48 14.68
CA ASP A 343 2.64 15.71 13.46
C ASP A 343 2.00 16.87 12.64
N ASN A 344 0.67 16.86 12.46
CA ASN A 344 -0.03 17.90 11.72
C ASN A 344 0.08 19.29 12.36
N ILE A 345 -0.10 19.40 13.68
CA ILE A 345 0.02 20.68 14.40
C ILE A 345 1.46 21.18 14.43
N ILE A 346 2.45 20.29 14.55
CA ILE A 346 3.87 20.63 14.43
C ILE A 346 4.16 21.28 13.06
N HIS A 347 3.61 20.74 11.96
CA HIS A 347 3.73 21.38 10.64
C HIS A 347 3.04 22.75 10.53
N MET A 348 1.99 23.02 11.31
CA MET A 348 1.37 24.35 11.36
C MET A 348 2.15 25.33 12.25
N LYS A 349 2.76 24.82 13.32
CA LYS A 349 3.65 25.57 14.21
C LYS A 349 4.93 26.00 13.50
N THR A 350 5.58 25.11 12.75
CA THR A 350 6.79 25.47 11.97
C THR A 350 6.51 26.46 10.83
N LYS A 351 5.27 26.48 10.31
CA LYS A 351 4.78 27.49 9.35
C LYS A 351 4.35 28.81 10.00
N GLY A 352 4.48 28.95 11.33
CA GLY A 352 4.06 30.14 12.06
C GLY A 352 2.55 30.39 12.01
N MET A 353 1.74 29.34 11.81
CA MET A 353 0.27 29.41 11.80
C MET A 353 -0.37 28.92 13.09
N ALA A 354 0.38 28.23 13.96
CA ALA A 354 -0.17 27.60 15.16
C ALA A 354 0.70 27.72 16.41
N VAL A 355 0.04 27.87 17.56
CA VAL A 355 0.61 27.51 18.87
C VAL A 355 0.15 26.07 19.19
N MET A 356 1.04 25.25 19.75
CA MET A 356 0.75 23.88 20.15
C MET A 356 0.77 23.76 21.67
N LEU A 357 -0.27 23.18 22.25
CA LEU A 357 -0.40 22.86 23.67
C LEU A 357 -0.44 21.34 23.88
N ASP A 358 0.05 20.90 25.04
CA ASP A 358 -0.01 19.52 25.49
C ASP A 358 -1.21 19.34 26.43
N ILE A 359 -2.22 18.59 25.99
CA ILE A 359 -3.48 18.36 26.74
C ILE A 359 -3.27 17.78 28.14
N ASN A 360 -2.16 17.07 28.38
CA ASN A 360 -1.85 16.44 29.67
C ASN A 360 -1.04 17.35 30.61
N LYS A 361 -0.56 18.51 30.14
CA LYS A 361 0.27 19.43 30.92
C LYS A 361 -0.28 20.86 31.00
N MET A 362 -1.12 21.26 30.05
CA MET A 362 -1.65 22.62 29.96
C MET A 362 -2.58 22.97 31.11
N GLN A 363 -2.48 24.21 31.58
CA GLN A 363 -3.39 24.85 32.51
C GLN A 363 -4.36 25.78 31.77
N SER A 364 -5.34 26.33 32.49
CA SER A 364 -6.29 27.30 31.92
C SER A 364 -5.60 28.54 31.34
N GLN A 365 -4.53 29.03 32.00
CA GLN A 365 -3.80 30.21 31.55
C GLN A 365 -3.03 29.95 30.24
N ASP A 366 -2.44 28.77 30.05
CA ASP A 366 -1.71 28.42 28.82
C ASP A 366 -2.62 28.50 27.57
N LEU A 367 -3.89 28.12 27.72
CA LEU A 367 -4.88 28.25 26.65
C LEU A 367 -5.22 29.72 26.35
N VAL A 368 -5.41 30.53 27.40
CA VAL A 368 -5.67 31.97 27.26
C VAL A 368 -4.50 32.67 26.58
N ASP A 369 -3.28 32.37 26.98
CA ASP A 369 -2.05 32.96 26.44
C ASP A 369 -1.80 32.51 25.00
N ALA A 370 -2.04 31.23 24.67
CA ALA A 370 -1.95 30.74 23.30
C ALA A 370 -2.99 31.41 22.36
N VAL A 371 -4.24 31.55 22.82
CA VAL A 371 -5.29 32.25 22.05
C VAL A 371 -4.96 33.73 21.89
N ASN A 372 -4.51 34.41 22.95
CA ASN A 372 -4.09 35.80 22.89
C ASN A 372 -2.88 36.01 21.96
N THR A 373 -1.92 35.09 21.96
CA THR A 373 -0.77 35.12 21.05
C THR A 373 -1.25 35.05 19.61
N VAL A 374 -2.04 34.03 19.27
CA VAL A 374 -2.52 33.79 17.90
C VAL A 374 -3.45 34.90 17.36
N ILE A 375 -4.16 35.61 18.24
CA ILE A 375 -5.07 36.70 17.86
C ILE A 375 -4.34 38.05 17.74
N ASN A 376 -3.37 38.34 18.62
CA ASN A 376 -2.79 39.68 18.74
C ASN A 376 -1.41 39.83 18.08
N ASP A 377 -0.65 38.75 17.90
CA ASP A 377 0.57 38.77 17.08
C ASP A 377 0.17 38.65 15.59
N PRO A 378 0.38 39.71 14.77
CA PRO A 378 -0.06 39.72 13.37
C PRO A 378 0.66 38.66 12.53
N SER A 379 1.86 38.22 12.92
CA SER A 379 2.64 37.25 12.15
C SER A 379 1.89 35.93 11.93
N TYR A 380 1.09 35.48 12.92
CA TYR A 380 0.25 34.29 12.77
C TYR A 380 -0.82 34.46 11.69
N LYS A 381 -1.47 35.63 11.65
CA LYS A 381 -2.50 35.92 10.65
C LYS A 381 -1.89 36.11 9.25
N ASP A 382 -0.75 36.79 9.16
CA ASP A 382 -0.05 37.01 7.89
C ASP A 382 0.49 35.70 7.30
N ASN A 383 1.07 34.82 8.14
CA ASN A 383 1.46 33.46 7.75
C ASN A 383 0.23 32.65 7.31
N ALA A 384 -0.87 32.71 8.05
CA ALA A 384 -2.09 31.99 7.68
C ALA A 384 -2.68 32.47 6.33
N LEU A 385 -2.68 33.77 6.07
CA LEU A 385 -3.09 34.34 4.78
C LEU A 385 -2.13 33.96 3.65
N ARG A 386 -0.81 33.99 3.88
CA ARG A 386 0.21 33.56 2.92
C ARG A 386 0.02 32.09 2.53
N ILE A 387 -0.14 31.19 3.50
CA ILE A 387 -0.36 29.76 3.24
C ILE A 387 -1.73 29.52 2.60
N SER A 388 -2.75 30.32 2.95
CA SER A 388 -4.05 30.31 2.28
C SER A 388 -3.92 30.65 0.79
N GLN A 389 -3.22 31.73 0.44
CA GLN A 389 -2.96 32.13 -0.95
C GLN A 389 -2.28 31.00 -1.73
N ILE A 390 -1.22 30.39 -1.18
CA ILE A 390 -0.53 29.24 -1.78
C ILE A 390 -1.46 28.03 -1.91
N HIS A 391 -2.39 27.82 -0.97
CA HIS A 391 -3.37 26.73 -1.05
C HIS A 391 -4.45 26.97 -2.11
N HIS A 392 -4.85 28.22 -2.36
CA HIS A 392 -5.78 28.59 -3.43
C HIS A 392 -5.13 28.62 -4.82
N ASP A 393 -3.84 28.89 -4.90
CA ASP A 393 -3.06 28.95 -6.14
C ASP A 393 -2.84 27.55 -6.75
N GLN A 394 -3.88 27.05 -7.43
CA GLN A 394 -3.88 25.75 -8.09
C GLN A 394 -4.45 25.88 -9.52
N PRO A 395 -3.81 25.29 -10.54
CA PRO A 395 -4.19 25.49 -11.95
C PRO A 395 -5.53 24.85 -12.34
N VAL A 396 -6.08 23.97 -11.50
CA VAL A 396 -7.35 23.25 -11.72
C VAL A 396 -8.10 23.19 -10.40
N LYS A 397 -9.40 23.51 -10.38
CA LYS A 397 -10.22 23.44 -9.16
C LYS A 397 -10.23 22.02 -8.58
N PRO A 398 -10.22 21.83 -7.24
CA PRO A 398 -10.13 20.51 -6.63
C PRO A 398 -11.19 19.50 -7.11
N LEU A 399 -12.45 19.93 -7.25
CA LEU A 399 -13.53 19.08 -7.79
C LEU A 399 -13.28 18.69 -9.25
N ASP A 400 -12.88 19.64 -10.10
CA ASP A 400 -12.62 19.38 -11.52
C ASP A 400 -11.44 18.39 -11.70
N ARG A 401 -10.44 18.47 -10.82
CA ARG A 401 -9.33 17.51 -10.75
C ARG A 401 -9.79 16.11 -10.29
N ALA A 402 -10.69 16.03 -9.30
CA ALA A 402 -11.27 14.77 -8.85
C ALA A 402 -12.12 14.11 -9.95
N VAL A 403 -13.02 14.87 -10.59
CA VAL A 403 -13.79 14.44 -11.77
C VAL A 403 -12.85 13.87 -12.84
N PHE A 404 -11.82 14.63 -13.22
CA PHE A 404 -10.86 14.21 -14.24
C PHE A 404 -10.20 12.86 -13.93
N TRP A 405 -9.70 12.65 -12.71
CA TRP A 405 -9.02 11.41 -12.34
C TRP A 405 -9.98 10.21 -12.24
N ILE A 406 -11.20 10.42 -11.72
CA ILE A 406 -12.23 9.37 -11.64
C ILE A 406 -12.61 8.92 -13.06
N GLU A 407 -12.93 9.88 -13.93
CA GLU A 407 -13.22 9.58 -15.34
C GLU A 407 -12.01 9.02 -16.09
N PHE A 408 -10.78 9.45 -15.78
CA PHE A 408 -9.57 8.91 -16.39
C PHE A 408 -9.44 7.42 -16.10
N VAL A 409 -9.65 7.01 -14.85
CA VAL A 409 -9.65 5.60 -14.44
C VAL A 409 -10.80 4.82 -15.08
N MET A 410 -11.99 5.41 -15.22
CA MET A 410 -13.11 4.78 -15.92
C MET A 410 -12.83 4.60 -17.43
N ARG A 411 -12.40 5.65 -18.14
CA ARG A 411 -12.05 5.63 -19.57
C ARG A 411 -10.99 4.59 -19.89
N HIS A 412 -9.97 4.45 -19.04
CA HIS A 412 -8.86 3.51 -19.23
C HIS A 412 -9.08 2.13 -18.59
N LYS A 413 -10.23 1.90 -17.93
CA LYS A 413 -10.61 0.64 -17.27
C LYS A 413 -9.59 0.23 -16.22
N GLY A 414 -9.34 1.14 -15.28
CA GLY A 414 -8.17 1.14 -14.40
C GLY A 414 -7.03 1.99 -14.97
N ALA A 415 -5.97 2.18 -14.18
CA ALA A 415 -4.77 2.90 -14.60
C ALA A 415 -3.55 1.95 -14.72
N LYS A 416 -3.64 0.94 -15.61
CA LYS A 416 -2.60 -0.11 -15.71
C LYS A 416 -1.18 0.41 -15.96
N HIS A 417 -1.05 1.51 -16.70
CA HIS A 417 0.22 2.14 -17.06
C HIS A 417 0.82 3.02 -15.95
N LEU A 418 0.08 3.29 -14.86
CA LEU A 418 0.60 3.96 -13.66
C LEU A 418 1.05 2.97 -12.57
N ARG A 419 0.92 1.65 -12.82
CA ARG A 419 1.28 0.60 -11.86
C ARG A 419 2.80 0.47 -11.74
N PRO A 420 3.33 0.25 -10.53
CA PRO A 420 4.76 0.01 -10.33
C PRO A 420 5.16 -1.35 -10.91
N ALA A 421 6.27 -1.40 -11.65
CA ALA A 421 6.82 -2.62 -12.26
C ALA A 421 7.12 -3.75 -11.24
N ALA A 422 7.20 -3.41 -9.96
CA ALA A 422 7.35 -4.36 -8.85
C ALA A 422 6.30 -5.49 -8.83
N HIS A 423 5.09 -5.28 -9.38
CA HIS A 423 4.07 -6.33 -9.47
C HIS A 423 4.39 -7.44 -10.48
N ASP A 424 5.22 -7.17 -11.49
CA ASP A 424 5.58 -8.13 -12.53
C ASP A 424 6.90 -8.88 -12.20
N LEU A 425 7.58 -8.48 -11.12
CA LEU A 425 8.77 -9.15 -10.61
C LEU A 425 8.41 -10.38 -9.77
N THR A 426 9.21 -11.44 -9.85
CA THR A 426 9.14 -12.51 -8.87
C THR A 426 9.67 -12.03 -7.51
N TRP A 427 9.31 -12.71 -6.42
CA TRP A 427 9.81 -12.39 -5.07
C TRP A 427 11.35 -12.33 -5.01
N TYR A 428 12.04 -13.24 -5.71
CA TYR A 428 13.51 -13.26 -5.74
C TYR A 428 14.12 -12.13 -6.58
N GLN A 429 13.47 -11.71 -7.67
CA GLN A 429 13.88 -10.53 -8.45
C GLN A 429 13.61 -9.23 -7.68
N TYR A 430 12.47 -9.13 -7.01
CA TYR A 430 12.11 -7.98 -6.17
C TYR A 430 13.11 -7.77 -5.02
N HIS A 431 13.65 -8.86 -4.47
CA HIS A 431 14.70 -8.86 -3.44
C HIS A 431 16.14 -8.96 -3.99
N LEU A 432 16.35 -8.90 -5.32
CA LEU A 432 17.65 -9.00 -5.98
C LEU A 432 18.48 -10.24 -5.59
N LEU A 433 17.84 -11.33 -5.19
CA LEU A 433 18.52 -12.54 -4.70
C LEU A 433 19.30 -13.26 -5.80
N ASP A 434 18.87 -13.11 -7.05
CA ASP A 434 19.59 -13.53 -8.25
C ASP A 434 20.89 -12.74 -8.44
N VAL A 435 20.84 -11.40 -8.32
CA VAL A 435 22.02 -10.52 -8.38
C VAL A 435 22.98 -10.79 -7.21
N ILE A 436 22.45 -10.92 -5.99
CA ILE A 436 23.22 -11.26 -4.78
C ILE A 436 23.91 -12.62 -4.96
N GLY A 437 23.18 -13.64 -5.41
CA GLY A 437 23.73 -14.97 -5.66
C GLY A 437 24.86 -14.94 -6.71
N PHE A 438 24.67 -14.19 -7.81
CA PHE A 438 25.70 -13.99 -8.81
C PHE A 438 26.96 -13.32 -8.24
N LEU A 439 26.81 -12.23 -7.48
CA LEU A 439 27.93 -11.52 -6.86
C LEU A 439 28.70 -12.40 -5.86
N LEU A 440 28.01 -13.22 -5.07
CA LEU A 440 28.63 -14.19 -4.15
C LEU A 440 29.42 -15.27 -4.89
N VAL A 441 28.92 -15.76 -6.04
CA VAL A 441 29.65 -16.70 -6.90
C VAL A 441 30.90 -16.05 -7.51
N CYS A 442 30.81 -14.81 -7.99
CA CYS A 442 31.98 -14.06 -8.47
C CYS A 442 33.04 -13.88 -7.37
N LEU A 443 32.63 -13.51 -6.16
CA LEU A 443 33.52 -13.37 -5.01
C LEU A 443 34.20 -14.69 -4.66
N PHE A 444 33.46 -15.80 -4.63
CA PHE A 444 34.00 -17.13 -4.39
C PHE A 444 35.05 -17.55 -5.44
N ILE A 445 34.78 -17.29 -6.73
CA ILE A 445 35.72 -17.57 -7.82
C ILE A 445 37.01 -16.74 -7.66
N ILE A 446 36.90 -15.45 -7.31
CA ILE A 446 38.06 -14.58 -7.06
C ILE A 446 38.90 -15.12 -5.89
N ILE A 447 38.27 -15.45 -4.76
CA ILE A 447 38.94 -16.03 -3.59
C ILE A 447 39.64 -17.35 -3.97
N TYR A 448 38.96 -18.23 -4.71
CA TYR A 448 39.52 -19.50 -5.17
C TYR A 448 40.75 -19.30 -6.07
N ILE A 449 40.71 -18.36 -7.01
CA ILE A 449 41.85 -18.01 -7.87
C ILE A 449 43.02 -17.49 -7.04
N ILE A 450 42.77 -16.57 -6.09
CA ILE A 450 43.79 -16.04 -5.18
C ILE A 450 44.43 -17.18 -4.36
N MET A 451 43.62 -18.08 -3.78
CA MET A 451 44.12 -19.24 -3.04
C MET A 451 44.95 -20.19 -3.91
N LYS A 452 44.58 -20.39 -5.19
CA LYS A 452 45.36 -21.20 -6.15
C LYS A 452 46.68 -20.55 -6.52
N ILE A 453 46.68 -19.23 -6.80
CA ILE A 453 47.90 -18.46 -7.07
C ILE A 453 48.83 -18.50 -5.86
N PHE A 454 48.31 -18.25 -4.65
CA PHE A 454 49.09 -18.31 -3.42
C PHE A 454 49.67 -19.72 -3.19
N SER A 455 48.86 -20.77 -3.33
CA SER A 455 49.33 -22.16 -3.22
C SER A 455 50.41 -22.50 -4.27
N PHE A 456 50.28 -21.99 -5.49
CA PHE A 456 51.28 -22.16 -6.55
C PHE A 456 52.59 -21.43 -6.23
N CYS A 457 52.53 -20.18 -5.76
CA CYS A 457 53.71 -19.44 -5.30
C CYS A 457 54.39 -20.13 -4.11
N CYS A 458 53.64 -20.54 -3.09
CA CYS A 458 54.19 -21.30 -1.96
C CYS A 458 54.80 -22.64 -2.36
N ARG A 459 54.29 -23.31 -3.42
CA ARG A 459 54.91 -24.52 -3.98
C ARG A 459 56.23 -24.20 -4.70
N LYS A 460 56.30 -23.10 -5.46
CA LYS A 460 57.55 -22.63 -6.11
C LYS A 460 58.62 -22.18 -5.12
N CYS A 461 58.23 -21.62 -3.96
CA CYS A 461 59.16 -21.17 -2.93
C CYS A 461 59.66 -22.29 -1.99
N ARG A 462 59.31 -23.56 -2.22
CA ARG A 462 59.94 -24.68 -1.49
C ARG A 462 61.35 -24.93 -2.03
N PRO A 463 62.41 -24.82 -1.21
CA PRO A 463 63.77 -25.07 -1.68
C PRO A 463 63.92 -26.53 -2.11
N ALA A 464 64.58 -26.75 -3.25
CA ALA A 464 64.89 -28.09 -3.72
C ALA A 464 65.79 -28.81 -2.70
N LYS A 465 65.37 -30.01 -2.24
CA LYS A 465 66.22 -30.86 -1.41
C LYS A 465 67.51 -31.17 -2.18
N ARG A 466 68.65 -30.64 -1.70
CA ARG A 466 69.99 -30.97 -2.21
C ARG A 466 70.16 -32.49 -2.21
N LYS A 467 70.32 -33.11 -3.38
CA LYS A 467 70.82 -34.48 -3.48
C LYS A 467 72.24 -34.51 -2.94
N GLN A 468 72.48 -35.21 -1.83
CA GLN A 468 73.85 -35.57 -1.43
C GLN A 468 74.43 -36.47 -2.52
N LYS A 469 75.54 -36.05 -3.13
CA LYS A 469 76.41 -36.97 -3.86
C LYS A 469 77.07 -37.87 -2.81
N LYS A 470 76.90 -39.19 -2.93
CA LYS A 470 77.81 -40.13 -2.28
C LYS A 470 79.16 -40.01 -2.97
N HIS A 471 80.22 -39.95 -2.17
CA HIS A 471 81.60 -40.15 -2.59
C HIS A 471 82.04 -41.54 -2.11
#